data_AF-A0A9E4IW55-F1
#
_entry.id   AF-A0A9E4IW55-F1
#
_cell.length_a   1.000
_cell.length_b   1.000
_cell.length_c   1.000
_cell.angle_alpha   90.00
_cell.angle_beta   90.00
_cell.angle_gamma   90.00
#
_symmetry.space_group_name_H-M   'P 1'
#
loop_
_entity.id
_entity.type
_entity.pdbx_description
1 polymer ?
#
loop_
_entity_poly.entity_id
_entity_poly.type
_entity_poly.pdbx_seq_one_letter_code
_entity_poly.pdbx_strand_id
1 'polypeptide(L)'
;MPVEQKPQKQQSTRRQGREAPPQPPPLAQRPLRQRRRIRHQIQQQQQQLANHTTEWGALSSRLTAALKLAAAPIAIRFHADAGEAGAERRAGDYPPPNARGRTGQVPAGCVFWMEAENGTFSTAPADHANCSVGSLTHGLIGLEEAATRDDVEAVLGAGWVDEAAVLALPVVSERPAAIVYGPLGEVANDENPDVVLLRLDGRALMTLRDTFPDMAIEGKPQCHIVAMAKEQGRVAASVGCALSRTRTGMRPEEMTAVIPGARLAGAVDALEATVALNGQMASYAAADARRFTA
;
A
#
# COMPACT_ATOMS: atom_id res chain seq x y z
N MET A 1 -82.72 -19.43 27.78
CA MET A 1 -82.92 -18.28 26.87
C MET A 1 -81.60 -17.94 26.21
N PRO A 2 -81.58 -17.85 24.87
CA PRO A 2 -80.37 -17.71 24.06
C PRO A 2 -80.01 -16.23 23.85
N VAL A 3 -78.73 -15.93 23.65
CA VAL A 3 -78.32 -14.70 22.96
C VAL A 3 -77.30 -15.04 21.89
N GLU A 4 -77.78 -14.86 20.66
CA GLU A 4 -77.12 -14.84 19.36
C GLU A 4 -75.71 -14.24 19.34
N GLN A 5 -74.78 -14.97 18.74
CA GLN A 5 -73.55 -14.39 18.18
C GLN A 5 -73.77 -14.06 16.70
N LYS A 6 -73.67 -12.76 16.38
CA LYS A 6 -73.69 -12.22 15.02
C LYS A 6 -72.35 -12.48 14.29
N PRO A 7 -72.36 -12.55 12.94
CA PRO A 7 -71.20 -12.98 12.16
C PRO A 7 -70.20 -11.83 11.96
N GLN A 8 -68.91 -12.11 12.16
CA GLN A 8 -67.83 -11.20 11.79
C GLN A 8 -67.30 -11.52 10.39
N LYS A 9 -67.09 -10.43 9.65
CA LYS A 9 -66.84 -10.34 8.22
C LYS A 9 -65.53 -11.00 7.78
N GLN A 10 -65.61 -11.61 6.60
CA GLN A 10 -64.49 -11.96 5.74
C GLN A 10 -63.55 -10.77 5.53
N GLN A 11 -62.26 -10.96 5.81
CA GLN A 11 -61.18 -10.17 5.21
C GLN A 11 -60.32 -11.09 4.36
N SER A 12 -60.26 -10.73 3.08
CA SER A 12 -59.48 -11.36 2.03
C SER A 12 -57.98 -11.28 2.34
N THR A 13 -57.28 -12.41 2.27
CA THR A 13 -55.85 -12.42 1.99
C THR A 13 -55.61 -13.24 0.74
N ARG A 14 -55.52 -12.54 -0.40
CA ARG A 14 -54.93 -13.08 -1.64
C ARG A 14 -53.50 -13.51 -1.33
N ARG A 15 -53.25 -14.81 -1.23
CA ARG A 15 -51.90 -15.36 -1.43
C ARG A 15 -51.59 -15.22 -2.92
N GLN A 16 -50.87 -14.16 -3.27
CA GLN A 16 -50.16 -14.08 -4.54
C GLN A 16 -49.11 -15.20 -4.54
N GLY A 17 -49.32 -16.22 -5.36
CA GLY A 17 -48.28 -17.18 -5.69
C GLY A 17 -47.15 -16.43 -6.38
N ARG A 18 -45.96 -16.44 -5.76
CA ARG A 18 -44.73 -16.05 -6.45
C ARG A 18 -44.46 -17.12 -7.50
N GLU A 19 -44.70 -16.80 -8.76
CA GLU A 19 -44.10 -17.54 -9.87
C GLU A 19 -42.57 -17.49 -9.73
N ALA A 20 -41.93 -18.65 -9.85
CA ALA A 20 -40.48 -18.75 -9.87
C ALA A 20 -39.94 -17.98 -11.08
N PRO A 21 -38.80 -17.27 -10.96
CA PRO A 21 -38.20 -16.57 -12.08
C PRO A 21 -37.86 -17.57 -13.19
N PRO A 22 -38.03 -17.19 -14.47
CA PRO A 22 -37.72 -18.07 -15.59
C PRO A 22 -36.25 -18.48 -15.52
N GLN A 23 -35.99 -19.79 -15.63
CA GLN A 23 -34.62 -20.29 -15.63
C GLN A 23 -33.83 -19.70 -16.81
N PRO A 24 -32.57 -19.29 -16.58
CA PRO A 24 -31.73 -18.81 -17.67
C PRO A 24 -31.55 -19.92 -18.71
N PRO A 25 -31.53 -19.58 -20.02
CA PRO A 25 -31.38 -20.58 -21.07
C PRO A 25 -30.04 -21.33 -20.92
N PRO A 26 -29.99 -22.62 -21.28
CA PRO A 26 -28.77 -23.40 -21.19
C PRO A 26 -27.65 -22.78 -22.04
N LEU A 27 -26.41 -22.79 -21.54
CA LEU A 27 -25.20 -22.21 -22.13
C LEU A 27 -24.77 -22.76 -23.51
N ALA A 28 -25.63 -23.52 -24.18
CA ALA A 28 -25.38 -24.04 -25.51
C ALA A 28 -26.01 -23.10 -26.55
N GLN A 29 -25.16 -22.67 -27.50
CA GLN A 29 -25.53 -22.01 -28.78
C GLN A 29 -25.65 -20.48 -28.77
N ARG A 30 -24.61 -19.78 -28.30
CA ARG A 30 -24.27 -18.47 -28.89
C ARG A 30 -23.71 -18.67 -30.31
N PRO A 31 -24.10 -17.87 -31.32
CA PRO A 31 -23.64 -18.05 -32.70
C PRO A 31 -22.11 -18.05 -32.78
N LEU A 32 -21.52 -18.94 -33.61
CA LEU A 32 -20.07 -19.10 -33.77
C LEU A 32 -19.32 -17.77 -34.01
N ARG A 33 -19.97 -16.80 -34.69
CA ARG A 33 -19.45 -15.44 -34.92
C ARG A 33 -19.26 -14.63 -33.64
N GLN A 34 -20.16 -14.77 -32.66
CA GLN A 34 -20.09 -14.06 -31.38
C GLN A 34 -19.01 -14.66 -30.47
N ARG A 35 -18.82 -15.99 -30.50
CA ARG A 35 -17.72 -16.67 -29.81
C ARG A 35 -16.34 -16.29 -30.37
N ARG A 36 -16.22 -16.17 -31.70
CA ARG A 36 -14.99 -15.66 -32.34
C ARG A 36 -14.69 -14.21 -31.97
N ARG A 37 -15.70 -13.32 -31.94
CA ARG A 37 -15.54 -11.91 -31.50
C ARG A 37 -15.11 -11.80 -30.04
N ILE A 38 -15.71 -12.57 -29.14
CA ILE A 38 -15.34 -12.56 -27.71
C ILE A 38 -13.92 -13.09 -27.51
N ARG A 39 -13.54 -14.19 -28.19
CA ARG A 39 -12.14 -14.66 -28.16
C ARG A 39 -11.17 -13.62 -28.69
N HIS A 40 -11.52 -12.95 -29.79
CA HIS A 40 -10.67 -11.89 -30.36
C HIS A 40 -10.56 -10.68 -29.44
N GLN A 41 -11.63 -10.27 -28.76
CA GLN A 41 -11.60 -9.19 -27.76
C GLN A 41 -10.78 -9.57 -26.52
N ILE A 42 -10.94 -10.79 -26.00
CA ILE A 42 -10.13 -11.29 -24.88
C ILE A 42 -8.66 -11.36 -25.30
N GLN A 43 -8.36 -11.85 -26.49
CA GLN A 43 -7.00 -11.93 -27.00
C GLN A 43 -6.41 -10.53 -27.25
N GLN A 44 -7.18 -9.59 -27.79
CA GLN A 44 -6.73 -8.19 -27.95
C GLN A 44 -6.53 -7.49 -26.61
N GLN A 45 -7.39 -7.72 -25.61
CA GLN A 45 -7.25 -7.17 -24.28
C GLN A 45 -6.05 -7.78 -23.55
N GLN A 46 -5.83 -9.09 -23.67
CA GLN A 46 -4.65 -9.79 -23.16
C GLN A 46 -3.37 -9.30 -23.85
N GLN A 47 -3.44 -9.01 -25.15
CA GLN A 47 -2.30 -8.51 -25.94
C GLN A 47 -2.04 -7.02 -25.70
N GLN A 48 -3.05 -6.23 -25.36
CA GLN A 48 -2.90 -4.86 -24.87
C GLN A 48 -2.32 -4.82 -23.45
N LEU A 49 -2.75 -5.72 -22.57
CA LEU A 49 -2.18 -5.89 -21.22
C LEU A 49 -0.74 -6.41 -21.28
N ALA A 50 -0.43 -7.31 -22.22
CA ALA A 50 0.92 -7.82 -22.44
C ALA A 50 1.86 -6.82 -23.14
N ASN A 51 1.31 -5.81 -23.85
CA ASN A 51 2.08 -4.78 -24.55
C ASN A 51 2.12 -3.43 -23.80
N HIS A 52 1.57 -3.35 -22.59
CA HIS A 52 1.70 -2.14 -21.77
C HIS A 52 3.00 -2.24 -20.95
N THR A 53 4.10 -1.86 -21.58
CA THR A 53 5.29 -1.42 -20.83
C THR A 53 4.85 -0.26 -19.96
N THR A 54 4.95 -0.42 -18.65
CA THR A 54 4.57 0.66 -17.74
C THR A 54 5.69 1.67 -17.71
N GLU A 55 5.41 2.91 -18.13
CA GLU A 55 6.38 4.00 -18.11
C GLU A 55 6.51 4.56 -16.68
N TRP A 56 7.35 3.93 -15.86
CA TRP A 56 7.50 4.28 -14.44
C TRP A 56 7.95 5.73 -14.23
N GLY A 57 8.81 6.24 -15.11
CA GLY A 57 9.21 7.66 -15.12
C GLY A 57 8.03 8.62 -15.31
N ALA A 58 7.07 8.27 -16.17
CA ALA A 58 5.87 9.08 -16.38
C ALA A 58 4.94 9.02 -15.16
N LEU A 59 4.73 7.84 -14.59
CA LEU A 59 3.91 7.68 -13.38
C LEU A 59 4.53 8.38 -12.17
N SER A 60 5.85 8.30 -12.00
CA SER A 60 6.59 9.02 -10.96
C SER A 60 6.39 10.54 -11.07
N SER A 61 6.54 11.08 -12.29
CA SER A 61 6.36 12.50 -12.57
C SER A 61 4.94 12.97 -12.27
N ARG A 62 3.93 12.20 -12.73
CA ARG A 62 2.51 12.50 -12.51
C ARG A 62 2.14 12.43 -11.03
N LEU A 63 2.60 11.39 -10.33
CA LEU A 63 2.34 11.21 -8.89
C LEU A 63 2.95 12.35 -8.07
N THR A 64 4.20 12.72 -8.38
CA THR A 64 4.89 13.87 -7.79
C THR A 64 4.11 15.16 -8.02
N ALA A 65 3.62 15.38 -9.25
CA ALA A 65 2.86 16.59 -9.59
C ALA A 65 1.49 16.65 -8.91
N ALA A 66 0.78 15.53 -8.82
CA ALA A 66 -0.54 15.42 -8.21
C ALA A 66 -0.48 15.68 -6.70
N LEU A 67 0.47 15.04 -6.01
CA LEU A 67 0.61 15.13 -4.56
C LEU A 67 1.56 16.23 -4.08
N LYS A 68 2.24 16.93 -4.99
CA LYS A 68 3.27 17.94 -4.66
C LYS A 68 4.37 17.38 -3.75
N LEU A 69 4.85 16.18 -4.09
CA LEU A 69 5.86 15.49 -3.30
C LEU A 69 7.18 16.27 -3.27
N ALA A 70 7.79 16.36 -2.09
CA ALA A 70 9.11 16.98 -1.92
C ALA A 70 10.27 16.04 -2.26
N ALA A 71 10.01 14.74 -2.24
CA ALA A 71 10.96 13.67 -2.54
C ALA A 71 10.41 12.78 -3.65
N ALA A 72 11.30 12.13 -4.40
CA ALA A 72 10.90 11.18 -5.42
C ALA A 72 10.13 9.98 -4.80
N PRO A 73 9.07 9.48 -5.46
CA PRO A 73 8.51 8.18 -5.13
C PRO A 73 9.60 7.10 -5.19
N ILE A 74 9.65 6.21 -4.21
CA ILE A 74 10.64 5.14 -4.12
C ILE A 74 10.01 3.81 -4.50
N ALA A 75 10.59 3.11 -5.47
CA ALA A 75 10.28 1.73 -5.77
C ALA A 75 10.98 0.80 -4.78
N ILE A 76 10.23 -0.18 -4.27
CA ILE A 76 10.73 -1.26 -3.42
C ILE A 76 10.46 -2.58 -4.16
N ARG A 77 11.50 -3.39 -4.32
CA ARG A 77 11.40 -4.73 -4.92
C ARG A 77 12.08 -5.76 -4.05
N PHE A 78 11.42 -6.87 -3.86
CA PHE A 78 11.88 -8.00 -3.07
C PHE A 78 12.31 -9.12 -4.02
N HIS A 79 13.52 -9.65 -3.80
CA HIS A 79 14.10 -10.69 -4.64
C HIS A 79 14.45 -11.90 -3.78
N ALA A 80 13.91 -13.07 -4.15
CA ALA A 80 14.21 -14.33 -3.49
C ALA A 80 15.67 -14.76 -3.72
N ASP A 81 16.26 -14.39 -4.86
CA ASP A 81 17.68 -14.57 -5.17
C ASP A 81 18.38 -13.20 -5.29
N ALA A 82 19.50 -13.03 -4.59
CA ALA A 82 20.30 -11.82 -4.67
C ALA A 82 20.87 -11.57 -6.07
N GLY A 83 21.08 -12.61 -6.87
CA GLY A 83 21.52 -12.51 -8.27
C GLY A 83 20.50 -11.83 -9.19
N GLU A 84 19.22 -11.83 -8.81
CA GLU A 84 18.13 -11.21 -9.58
C GLU A 84 17.91 -9.74 -9.26
N ALA A 85 18.60 -9.20 -8.24
CA ALA A 85 18.38 -7.83 -7.79
C ALA A 85 18.73 -6.77 -8.86
N GLY A 86 19.66 -7.07 -9.77
CA GLY A 86 20.08 -6.20 -10.88
C GLY A 86 20.77 -4.89 -10.48
N ALA A 87 20.63 -4.45 -9.23
CA ALA A 87 21.23 -3.25 -8.66
C ALA A 87 22.47 -3.58 -7.81
N GLU A 88 23.48 -2.71 -7.86
CA GLU A 88 24.66 -2.83 -7.02
C GLU A 88 24.27 -2.82 -5.54
N ARG A 89 24.94 -3.68 -4.75
CA ARG A 89 24.73 -3.72 -3.31
C ARG A 89 25.23 -2.42 -2.70
N ARG A 90 24.41 -1.84 -1.81
CA ARG A 90 24.75 -0.63 -1.08
C ARG A 90 26.13 -0.76 -0.40
N ALA A 91 27.02 0.16 -0.76
CA ALA A 91 28.29 0.32 -0.08
C ALA A 91 28.05 0.85 1.35
N GLY A 92 28.80 0.33 2.31
CA GLY A 92 28.72 0.82 3.68
C GLY A 92 29.30 -0.15 4.70
N ASP A 93 29.90 0.43 5.73
CA ASP A 93 30.45 -0.33 6.85
C ASP A 93 29.36 -0.71 7.85
N TYR A 94 29.65 -1.77 8.60
CA TYR A 94 28.84 -2.18 9.73
C TYR A 94 29.47 -1.60 10.99
N PRO A 95 28.72 -0.89 11.84
CA PRO A 95 29.23 -0.52 13.15
C PRO A 95 29.52 -1.79 13.96
N PRO A 96 30.41 -1.72 14.96
CA PRO A 96 30.60 -2.81 15.90
C PRO A 96 29.25 -3.28 16.47
N PRO A 97 29.02 -4.60 16.61
CA PRO A 97 27.80 -5.10 17.20
C PRO A 97 27.54 -4.51 18.58
N ASN A 98 26.26 -4.29 18.90
CA ASN A 98 25.89 -3.88 20.25
C ASN A 98 26.17 -5.02 21.27
N ALA A 99 25.93 -4.77 22.56
CA ALA A 99 26.17 -5.75 23.63
C ALA A 99 25.40 -7.08 23.46
N ARG A 100 24.38 -7.11 22.59
CA ARG A 100 23.54 -8.28 22.27
C ARG A 100 23.79 -8.81 20.86
N GLY A 101 24.89 -8.38 20.22
CA GLY A 101 25.35 -8.88 18.92
C GLY A 101 24.62 -8.31 17.71
N ARG A 102 23.71 -7.35 17.90
CA ARG A 102 22.95 -6.75 16.80
C ARG A 102 23.78 -5.69 16.07
N THR A 103 23.82 -5.77 14.75
CA THR A 103 24.44 -4.79 13.85
C THR A 103 23.75 -4.82 12.49
N GLY A 104 23.80 -3.71 11.77
CA GLY A 104 23.34 -3.56 10.39
C GLY A 104 23.94 -2.27 9.82
N GLN A 105 23.88 -2.08 8.50
CA GLN A 105 24.49 -0.91 7.86
C GLN A 105 23.86 0.42 8.26
N VAL A 106 22.61 0.40 8.74
CA VAL A 106 21.84 1.59 9.15
C VAL A 106 21.12 1.35 10.48
N PRO A 107 20.67 2.39 11.18
CA PRO A 107 19.89 2.25 12.41
C PRO A 107 18.56 1.49 12.26
N ALA A 108 17.94 1.49 11.08
CA ALA A 108 16.74 0.71 10.75
C ALA A 108 16.52 0.65 9.24
N GLY A 109 15.83 -0.39 8.75
CA GLY A 109 15.52 -0.52 7.33
C GLY A 109 14.74 0.68 6.72
N CYS A 110 13.95 1.41 7.52
CA CYS A 110 13.27 2.63 7.04
C CYS A 110 14.22 3.78 6.69
N VAL A 111 15.50 3.71 7.08
CA VAL A 111 16.53 4.66 6.65
C VAL A 111 16.86 4.48 5.16
N PHE A 112 16.80 3.25 4.63
CA PHE A 112 17.02 3.01 3.21
C PHE A 112 16.00 3.73 2.33
N TRP A 113 14.79 3.99 2.83
CA TRP A 113 13.79 4.75 2.09
C TRP A 113 14.21 6.21 1.87
N MET A 114 14.92 6.79 2.84
CA MET A 114 15.44 8.16 2.75
C MET A 114 16.67 8.21 1.85
N GLU A 115 17.52 7.19 1.93
CA GLU A 115 18.75 7.13 1.14
C GLU A 115 18.49 6.84 -0.34
N ALA A 116 17.46 6.03 -0.64
CA ALA A 116 17.06 5.66 -1.99
C ALA A 116 16.60 6.83 -2.86
N GLU A 117 16.40 8.02 -2.29
CA GLU A 117 16.20 9.24 -3.07
C GLU A 117 17.43 9.64 -3.88
N ASN A 118 18.63 9.21 -3.46
CA ASN A 118 19.89 9.58 -4.08
C ASN A 118 20.39 8.55 -5.10
N GLY A 119 19.63 7.48 -5.33
CA GLY A 119 19.94 6.48 -6.33
C GLY A 119 19.48 5.07 -5.94
N THR A 120 19.56 4.19 -6.93
CA THR A 120 19.13 2.79 -6.81
C THR A 120 20.22 1.90 -6.24
N PHE A 121 19.87 1.05 -5.26
CA PHE A 121 20.79 0.07 -4.65
C PHE A 121 20.05 -1.17 -4.13
N SER A 122 20.77 -2.28 -4.02
CA SER A 122 20.29 -3.50 -3.35
C SER A 122 20.82 -3.60 -1.91
N THR A 123 20.07 -4.29 -1.06
CA THR A 123 20.42 -4.59 0.34
C THR A 123 20.27 -6.09 0.59
N ALA A 124 21.12 -6.65 1.45
CA ALA A 124 21.02 -8.01 1.96
C ALA A 124 20.33 -8.02 3.34
N PRO A 125 19.81 -9.16 3.82
CA PRO A 125 19.16 -9.24 5.13
C PRO A 125 19.97 -8.67 6.30
N ALA A 126 21.30 -8.87 6.28
CA ALA A 126 22.20 -8.35 7.31
C ALA A 126 22.23 -6.81 7.37
N ASP A 127 21.94 -6.11 6.27
CA ASP A 127 21.93 -4.64 6.23
C ASP A 127 20.79 -4.05 7.08
N HIS A 128 19.72 -4.82 7.28
CA HIS A 128 18.52 -4.41 8.02
C HIS A 128 18.53 -4.80 9.49
N ALA A 129 19.52 -5.58 9.94
CA ALA A 129 19.46 -6.31 11.20
C ALA A 129 19.51 -5.42 12.46
N ASN A 130 19.61 -4.08 12.33
CA ASN A 130 19.56 -3.14 13.45
C ASN A 130 18.13 -2.66 13.83
N CYS A 131 17.08 -3.25 13.23
CA CYS A 131 15.69 -3.05 13.64
C CYS A 131 14.91 -4.35 13.47
N SER A 132 14.71 -5.11 14.54
CA SER A 132 14.18 -6.48 14.45
C SER A 132 12.71 -6.51 14.02
N VAL A 133 11.92 -5.52 14.44
CA VAL A 133 10.55 -5.34 13.94
C VAL A 133 10.56 -5.01 12.44
N GLY A 134 11.51 -4.20 11.97
CA GLY A 134 11.66 -3.89 10.55
C GLY A 134 12.06 -5.11 9.72
N SER A 135 13.02 -5.90 10.22
CA SER A 135 13.43 -7.17 9.62
C SER A 135 12.28 -8.17 9.58
N LEU A 136 11.50 -8.28 10.66
CA LEU A 136 10.31 -9.14 10.71
C LEU A 136 9.29 -8.72 9.66
N THR A 137 8.89 -7.45 9.60
CA THR A 137 7.85 -7.00 8.66
C THR A 137 8.26 -7.13 7.20
N HIS A 138 9.56 -7.11 6.90
CA HIS A 138 10.11 -7.32 5.54
C HIS A 138 10.43 -8.79 5.22
N GLY A 139 10.06 -9.75 6.09
CA GLY A 139 10.27 -11.18 5.84
C GLY A 139 11.73 -11.64 6.00
N LEU A 140 12.62 -10.79 6.52
CA LEU A 140 14.05 -11.06 6.63
C LEU A 140 14.40 -11.98 7.80
N ILE A 141 13.60 -11.94 8.87
CA ILE A 141 13.71 -12.84 10.03
C ILE A 141 12.32 -13.35 10.42
N GLY A 142 12.29 -14.49 11.14
CA GLY A 142 11.03 -15.01 11.70
C GLY A 142 10.62 -14.31 12.99
N LEU A 143 9.36 -14.48 13.38
CA LEU A 143 8.83 -13.95 14.64
C LEU A 143 9.60 -14.49 15.86
N GLU A 144 9.89 -15.79 15.89
CA GLU A 144 10.64 -16.42 16.98
C GLU A 144 12.01 -15.77 17.16
N GLU A 145 12.70 -15.49 16.05
CA GLU A 145 14.00 -14.81 16.10
C GLU A 145 13.84 -13.37 16.57
N ALA A 146 12.89 -12.62 16.01
CA ALA A 146 12.63 -11.22 16.39
C ALA A 146 12.31 -11.07 17.88
N ALA A 147 11.51 -11.98 18.44
CA ALA A 147 11.10 -11.97 19.85
C ALA A 147 12.28 -12.12 20.82
N THR A 148 13.42 -12.67 20.39
CA THR A 148 14.64 -12.80 21.21
C THR A 148 15.53 -11.56 21.19
N ARG A 149 15.22 -10.55 20.36
CA ARG A 149 16.08 -9.39 20.14
C ARG A 149 15.87 -8.30 21.19
N ASP A 150 16.96 -7.60 21.49
CA ASP A 150 17.05 -6.61 22.56
C ASP A 150 16.17 -5.38 22.34
N ASP A 151 15.94 -4.98 21.09
CA ASP A 151 14.99 -3.91 20.78
C ASP A 151 13.53 -4.32 20.94
N VAL A 152 13.19 -5.58 20.68
CA VAL A 152 11.83 -6.10 20.92
C VAL A 152 11.57 -6.22 22.41
N GLU A 153 12.55 -6.74 23.17
CA GLU A 153 12.52 -6.72 24.64
C GLU A 153 12.33 -5.30 25.18
N ALA A 154 13.08 -4.31 24.66
CA ALA A 154 12.98 -2.93 25.11
C ALA A 154 11.60 -2.30 24.88
N VAL A 155 10.96 -2.53 23.72
CA VAL A 155 9.63 -1.96 23.44
C VAL A 155 8.51 -2.64 24.22
N LEU A 156 8.62 -3.94 24.48
CA LEU A 156 7.68 -4.67 25.33
C LEU A 156 7.85 -4.27 26.80
N GLY A 157 9.09 -4.23 27.29
CA GLY A 157 9.41 -3.84 28.67
C GLY A 157 9.04 -2.39 29.00
N ALA A 158 9.06 -1.50 28.01
CA ALA A 158 8.57 -0.12 28.16
C ALA A 158 7.03 -0.01 28.12
N GLY A 159 6.31 -1.09 27.82
CA GLY A 159 4.86 -1.06 27.57
C GLY A 159 4.48 -0.26 26.32
N TRP A 160 5.42 -0.05 25.39
CA TRP A 160 5.17 0.72 24.17
C TRP A 160 4.33 -0.06 23.17
N VAL A 161 4.43 -1.38 23.18
CA VAL A 161 3.58 -2.36 22.49
C VAL A 161 3.30 -3.53 23.43
N ASP A 162 2.22 -4.27 23.18
CA ASP A 162 1.98 -5.57 23.81
C ASP A 162 2.31 -6.71 22.84
N GLU A 163 2.33 -7.94 23.35
CA GLU A 163 2.63 -9.14 22.55
C GLU A 163 1.60 -9.33 21.43
N ALA A 164 0.33 -9.07 21.70
CA ALA A 164 -0.75 -9.17 20.72
C ALA A 164 -0.50 -8.26 19.50
N ALA A 165 -0.02 -7.04 19.72
CA ALA A 165 0.33 -6.12 18.65
C ALA A 165 1.49 -6.64 17.78
N VAL A 166 2.47 -7.33 18.38
CA VAL A 166 3.60 -7.95 17.63
C VAL A 166 3.12 -9.15 16.81
N LEU A 167 2.28 -10.01 17.40
CA LEU A 167 1.72 -11.19 16.73
C LEU A 167 0.80 -10.85 15.56
N ALA A 168 0.14 -9.70 15.62
CA ALA A 168 -0.79 -9.24 14.59
C ALA A 168 -0.11 -8.49 13.42
N LEU A 169 1.22 -8.33 13.44
CA LEU A 169 1.92 -7.57 12.41
C LEU A 169 1.77 -8.21 11.02
N PRO A 170 1.38 -7.43 9.99
CA PRO A 170 1.58 -7.82 8.61
C PRO A 170 3.07 -8.05 8.33
N VAL A 171 3.38 -9.17 7.70
CA VAL A 171 4.75 -9.59 7.35
C VAL A 171 4.79 -9.97 5.88
N VAL A 172 5.81 -9.53 5.15
CA VAL A 172 6.10 -10.03 3.80
C VAL A 172 6.35 -11.53 3.88
N SER A 173 5.59 -12.29 3.09
CA SER A 173 5.49 -13.75 3.25
C SER A 173 6.71 -14.49 2.70
N GLU A 174 7.34 -13.94 1.67
CA GLU A 174 8.60 -14.44 1.15
C GLU A 174 9.79 -14.11 2.07
N ARG A 175 10.88 -14.86 1.91
CA ARG A 175 12.15 -14.61 2.57
C ARG A 175 13.14 -14.06 1.55
N PRO A 176 13.17 -12.74 1.32
CA PRO A 176 13.99 -12.16 0.26
C PRO A 176 15.48 -12.31 0.61
N ALA A 177 16.30 -12.71 -0.37
CA ALA A 177 17.75 -12.66 -0.28
C ALA A 177 18.30 -11.26 -0.58
N ALA A 178 17.53 -10.43 -1.29
CA ALA A 178 17.84 -9.02 -1.49
C ALA A 178 16.56 -8.16 -1.56
N ILE A 179 16.69 -6.90 -1.13
CA ILE A 179 15.67 -5.86 -1.36
C ILE A 179 16.31 -4.70 -2.10
N VAL A 180 15.72 -4.30 -3.22
CA VAL A 180 16.15 -3.17 -4.03
C VAL A 180 15.28 -1.96 -3.71
N TYR A 181 15.94 -0.84 -3.50
CA TYR A 181 15.34 0.47 -3.30
C TYR A 181 15.88 1.43 -4.35
N GLY A 182 15.04 2.32 -4.87
CA GLY A 182 15.50 3.38 -5.76
C GLY A 182 14.37 4.32 -6.18
N PRO A 183 14.67 5.46 -6.81
CA PRO A 183 13.65 6.35 -7.34
C PRO A 183 12.81 5.62 -8.38
N LEU A 184 11.49 5.70 -8.28
CA LEU A 184 10.56 5.05 -9.22
C LEU A 184 10.85 5.45 -10.67
N GLY A 185 11.32 6.68 -10.90
CA GLY A 185 11.64 7.15 -12.24
C GLY A 185 12.87 6.51 -12.88
N GLU A 186 13.68 5.78 -12.12
CA GLU A 186 14.86 5.04 -12.59
C GLU A 186 14.57 3.55 -12.82
N VAL A 187 13.37 3.07 -12.46
CA VAL A 187 12.96 1.68 -12.68
C VAL A 187 12.84 1.40 -14.16
N ALA A 188 13.51 0.34 -14.64
CA ALA A 188 13.40 -0.10 -16.02
C ALA A 188 11.96 -0.56 -16.33
N ASN A 189 11.48 -0.31 -17.55
CA ASN A 189 10.08 -0.53 -17.92
C ASN A 189 9.69 -2.03 -17.97
N ASP A 190 10.66 -2.94 -18.02
CA ASP A 190 10.49 -4.39 -17.95
C ASP A 190 10.54 -4.95 -16.51
N GLU A 191 10.89 -4.11 -15.53
CA GLU A 191 10.83 -4.42 -14.11
C GLU A 191 9.51 -3.94 -13.50
N ASN A 192 9.10 -4.54 -12.38
CA ASN A 192 7.89 -4.14 -11.66
C ASN A 192 8.22 -3.87 -10.18
N PRO A 193 7.89 -2.69 -9.63
CA PRO A 193 7.94 -2.46 -8.20
C PRO A 193 6.88 -3.33 -7.50
N ASP A 194 7.23 -3.94 -6.36
CA ASP A 194 6.23 -4.57 -5.50
C ASP A 194 5.41 -3.50 -4.78
N VAL A 195 6.12 -2.47 -4.29
CA VAL A 195 5.56 -1.37 -3.51
C VAL A 195 6.19 -0.07 -3.96
N VAL A 196 5.38 0.98 -4.10
CA VAL A 196 5.84 2.35 -4.28
C VAL A 196 5.62 3.11 -2.99
N LEU A 197 6.70 3.59 -2.39
CA LEU A 197 6.71 4.37 -1.16
C LEU A 197 6.78 5.87 -1.48
N LEU A 198 6.00 6.65 -0.75
CA LEU A 198 5.88 8.10 -0.89
C LEU A 198 6.21 8.76 0.44
N ARG A 199 6.93 9.89 0.39
CA ARG A 199 7.04 10.83 1.51
C ARG A 199 6.06 11.96 1.29
N LEU A 200 5.17 12.17 2.26
CA LEU A 200 4.01 13.03 2.16
C LEU A 200 4.01 14.08 3.28
N ASP A 201 3.34 15.20 3.03
CA ASP A 201 2.86 16.10 4.08
C ASP A 201 1.35 15.87 4.36
N GLY A 202 0.77 16.68 5.25
CA GLY A 202 -0.65 16.56 5.61
C GLY A 202 -1.61 16.85 4.45
N ARG A 203 -1.23 17.72 3.50
CA ARG A 203 -2.05 18.04 2.33
C ARG A 203 -2.06 16.90 1.33
N ALA A 204 -0.91 16.29 1.10
CA ALA A 204 -0.78 15.12 0.24
C ALA A 204 -1.54 13.92 0.84
N LEU A 205 -1.45 13.71 2.16
CA LEU A 205 -2.22 12.67 2.84
C LEU A 205 -3.74 12.91 2.77
N MET A 206 -4.21 14.16 2.95
CA MET A 206 -5.63 14.51 2.76
C MET A 206 -6.11 14.09 1.36
N THR A 207 -5.36 14.47 0.32
CA THR A 207 -5.69 14.12 -1.07
C THR A 207 -5.70 12.61 -1.28
N LEU A 208 -4.69 11.90 -0.76
CA LEU A 208 -4.59 10.44 -0.86
C LEU A 208 -5.76 9.75 -0.16
N ARG A 209 -6.21 10.26 1.00
CA ARG A 209 -7.35 9.72 1.74
C ARG A 209 -8.69 9.99 1.04
N ASP A 210 -8.85 11.13 0.40
CA ASP A 210 -10.03 11.42 -0.43
C ASP A 210 -10.11 10.45 -1.62
N THR A 211 -8.97 10.11 -2.23
CA THR A 211 -8.90 9.13 -3.32
C THR A 211 -9.11 7.69 -2.84
N PHE A 212 -8.61 7.36 -1.64
CA PHE A 212 -8.72 6.02 -1.05
C PHE A 212 -9.33 6.09 0.36
N PRO A 213 -10.67 6.22 0.48
CA PRO A 213 -11.34 6.42 1.78
C PRO A 213 -11.06 5.31 2.81
N ASP A 214 -10.83 4.08 2.33
CA ASP A 214 -10.56 2.89 3.15
C ASP A 214 -9.08 2.63 3.43
N MET A 215 -8.18 3.54 3.01
CA MET A 215 -6.75 3.39 3.30
C MET A 215 -6.51 3.40 4.80
N ALA A 216 -5.64 2.50 5.26
CA ALA A 216 -5.20 2.50 6.65
C ALA A 216 -4.24 3.67 6.90
N ILE A 217 -4.29 4.22 8.12
CA ILE A 217 -3.32 5.21 8.61
C ILE A 217 -2.80 4.68 9.93
N GLU A 218 -1.52 4.34 9.94
CA GLU A 218 -0.90 3.56 10.99
C GLU A 218 0.07 4.40 11.81
N GLY A 219 0.15 4.12 13.10
CA GLY A 219 1.06 4.81 14.02
C GLY A 219 2.38 4.06 14.24
N LYS A 220 2.28 2.77 14.54
CA LYS A 220 3.44 1.91 14.82
C LYS A 220 3.13 0.44 14.52
N PRO A 221 4.14 -0.32 14.06
CA PRO A 221 5.42 0.16 13.57
C PRO A 221 5.29 0.71 12.13
N GLN A 222 6.02 1.77 11.76
CA GLN A 222 5.90 2.35 10.40
C GLN A 222 6.12 1.33 9.28
N CYS A 223 7.05 0.38 9.47
CA CYS A 223 7.48 -0.55 8.43
C CYS A 223 6.40 -1.54 7.96
N HIS A 224 5.36 -1.83 8.75
CA HIS A 224 4.37 -2.83 8.36
C HIS A 224 3.47 -2.39 7.18
N ILE A 225 3.41 -1.09 6.86
CA ILE A 225 2.62 -0.62 5.72
C ILE A 225 3.12 -1.25 4.41
N VAL A 226 4.43 -1.53 4.32
CA VAL A 226 5.03 -2.21 3.16
C VAL A 226 4.42 -3.60 2.95
N ALA A 227 4.29 -4.39 4.02
CA ALA A 227 3.64 -5.69 3.96
C ALA A 227 2.13 -5.56 3.67
N MET A 228 1.44 -4.54 4.18
CA MET A 228 0.04 -4.27 3.80
C MET A 228 -0.11 -3.99 2.31
N ALA A 229 0.83 -3.26 1.70
CA ALA A 229 0.81 -2.99 0.27
C ALA A 229 1.13 -4.25 -0.54
N LYS A 230 2.23 -4.93 -0.22
CA LYS A 230 2.70 -6.11 -0.98
C LYS A 230 1.76 -7.31 -0.85
N GLU A 231 1.36 -7.67 0.36
CA GLU A 231 0.63 -8.91 0.64
C GLU A 231 -0.89 -8.73 0.53
N GLN A 232 -1.40 -7.57 0.94
CA GLN A 232 -2.85 -7.33 1.01
C GLN A 232 -3.35 -6.46 -0.15
N GLY A 233 -2.45 -5.94 -0.99
CA GLY A 233 -2.80 -5.05 -2.09
C GLY A 233 -3.46 -3.75 -1.62
N ARG A 234 -3.18 -3.29 -0.40
CA ARG A 234 -3.81 -2.09 0.19
C ARG A 234 -2.92 -0.86 0.08
N VAL A 235 -3.53 0.28 -0.26
CA VAL A 235 -2.90 1.59 -0.03
C VAL A 235 -2.95 1.87 1.47
N ALA A 236 -1.83 2.29 2.03
CA ALA A 236 -1.70 2.58 3.46
C ALA A 236 -0.74 3.74 3.70
N ALA A 237 -0.93 4.46 4.80
CA ALA A 237 -0.01 5.49 5.27
C ALA A 237 0.46 5.19 6.69
N SER A 238 1.61 5.75 7.04
CA SER A 238 2.15 5.77 8.39
C SER A 238 2.47 7.20 8.79
N VAL A 239 2.05 7.59 10.00
CA VAL A 239 2.46 8.85 10.63
C VAL A 239 3.86 8.79 11.23
N GLY A 240 4.58 7.68 11.07
CA GLY A 240 5.94 7.50 11.57
C GLY A 240 5.96 7.13 13.04
N CYS A 241 6.41 5.91 13.33
CA CYS A 241 6.61 5.49 14.71
C CYS A 241 7.77 6.26 15.34
N ALA A 242 7.76 6.40 16.67
CA ALA A 242 8.77 7.15 17.41
C ALA A 242 10.21 6.74 17.05
N LEU A 243 10.46 5.42 16.95
CA LEU A 243 11.76 4.89 16.56
C LEU A 243 12.16 5.28 15.13
N SER A 244 11.22 5.21 14.19
CA SER A 244 11.49 5.60 12.81
C SER A 244 11.86 7.07 12.72
N ARG A 245 11.08 7.97 13.35
CA ARG A 245 11.33 9.42 13.32
C ARG A 245 12.72 9.77 13.86
N THR A 246 13.14 9.14 14.95
CA THR A 246 14.50 9.32 15.51
C THR A 246 15.59 8.84 14.56
N ARG A 247 15.36 7.77 13.80
CA ARG A 247 16.39 7.12 12.96
C ARG A 247 16.47 7.72 11.55
N THR A 248 15.36 8.19 10.99
CA THR A 248 15.29 8.74 9.63
C THR A 248 15.48 10.25 9.59
N GLY A 249 15.31 10.95 10.71
CA GLY A 249 15.34 12.41 10.73
C GLY A 249 14.15 13.06 10.02
N MET A 250 13.07 12.30 9.76
CA MET A 250 11.83 12.82 9.17
C MET A 250 11.30 14.01 9.98
N ARG A 251 10.93 15.08 9.28
CA ARG A 251 10.36 16.27 9.90
C ARG A 251 9.00 15.97 10.56
N PRO A 252 8.58 16.76 11.56
CA PRO A 252 7.30 16.54 12.25
C PRO A 252 6.10 16.45 11.29
N GLU A 253 6.10 17.26 10.24
CA GLU A 253 5.06 17.33 9.21
C GLU A 253 5.14 16.22 8.16
N GLU A 254 6.19 15.38 8.17
CA GLU A 254 6.35 14.30 7.20
C GLU A 254 5.68 13.01 7.66
N MET A 255 5.09 12.33 6.67
CA MET A 255 4.47 11.00 6.75
C MET A 255 5.03 10.14 5.63
N THR A 256 4.78 8.83 5.71
CA THR A 256 5.02 7.91 4.60
C THR A 256 3.71 7.28 4.14
N ALA A 257 3.62 6.95 2.86
CA ALA A 257 2.56 6.10 2.34
C ALA A 257 3.10 5.11 1.34
N VAL A 258 2.31 4.08 1.08
CA VAL A 258 2.63 3.03 0.13
C VAL A 258 1.46 2.74 -0.78
N ILE A 259 1.76 2.51 -2.04
CA ILE A 259 0.83 2.06 -3.07
C ILE A 259 1.37 0.74 -3.61
N PRO A 260 0.57 -0.34 -3.70
CA PRO A 260 0.99 -1.57 -4.37
C PRO A 260 1.39 -1.26 -5.82
N GLY A 261 2.55 -1.73 -6.27
CA GLY A 261 3.08 -1.34 -7.59
C GLY A 261 2.14 -1.69 -8.74
N ALA A 262 1.49 -2.87 -8.67
CA ALA A 262 0.48 -3.29 -9.64
C ALA A 262 -0.77 -2.38 -9.72
N ARG A 263 -1.01 -1.53 -8.71
CA ARG A 263 -2.14 -0.60 -8.64
C ARG A 263 -1.75 0.84 -9.00
N LEU A 264 -0.47 1.11 -9.22
CA LEU A 264 0.05 2.47 -9.31
C LEU A 264 -0.58 3.30 -10.42
N ALA A 265 -0.70 2.75 -11.64
CA ALA A 265 -1.24 3.48 -12.78
C ALA A 265 -2.68 3.97 -12.49
N GLY A 266 -3.56 3.06 -12.06
CA GLY A 266 -4.92 3.42 -11.68
C GLY A 266 -5.00 4.34 -10.46
N ALA A 267 -4.04 4.22 -9.53
CA ALA A 267 -3.97 5.12 -8.38
C ALA A 267 -3.61 6.56 -8.79
N VAL A 268 -2.68 6.73 -9.73
CA VAL A 268 -2.30 8.04 -10.27
C VAL A 268 -3.48 8.69 -11.01
N ASP A 269 -4.19 7.93 -11.84
CA ASP A 269 -5.37 8.44 -12.57
C ASP A 269 -6.46 8.93 -11.58
N ALA A 270 -6.73 8.15 -10.53
CA ALA A 270 -7.71 8.51 -9.51
C ALA A 270 -7.27 9.73 -8.69
N LEU A 271 -5.98 9.82 -8.36
CA LEU A 271 -5.41 10.97 -7.65
C LEU A 271 -5.53 12.27 -8.44
N GLU A 272 -5.23 12.25 -9.74
CA GLU A 272 -5.37 13.44 -10.60
C GLU A 272 -6.82 13.93 -10.67
N ALA A 273 -7.79 13.01 -10.73
CA ALA A 273 -9.21 13.35 -10.67
C ALA A 273 -9.59 13.99 -9.32
N THR A 274 -9.12 13.42 -8.20
CA THR A 274 -9.34 14.00 -6.86
C THR A 274 -8.70 15.39 -6.73
N VAL A 275 -7.47 15.57 -7.23
CA VAL A 275 -6.78 16.87 -7.20
C VAL A 275 -7.56 17.93 -7.97
N ALA A 276 -8.14 17.59 -9.13
CA ALA A 276 -8.96 18.50 -9.90
C ALA A 276 -10.22 18.94 -9.13
N LEU A 277 -10.92 17.99 -8.50
CA LEU A 277 -12.10 18.27 -7.67
C LEU A 277 -11.75 19.14 -6.45
N ASN A 278 -10.68 18.80 -5.74
CA ASN A 278 -10.19 19.57 -4.59
C ASN A 278 -9.79 20.99 -5.01
N GLY A 279 -9.20 21.16 -6.20
CA GLY A 279 -8.85 22.46 -6.78
C GLY A 279 -10.07 23.34 -7.07
N GLN A 280 -11.16 22.76 -7.60
CA GLN A 280 -12.42 23.49 -7.83
C GLN A 280 -13.03 23.97 -6.50
N MET A 281 -13.10 23.10 -5.50
CA MET A 281 -13.66 23.45 -4.18
C MET A 281 -12.80 24.45 -3.44
N ALA A 282 -11.47 24.33 -3.50
CA ALA A 282 -10.56 25.31 -2.92
C ALA A 282 -10.70 26.69 -3.58
N SER A 283 -10.90 26.74 -4.91
CA SER A 283 -11.10 27.99 -5.64
C SER A 283 -12.43 28.67 -5.25
N TYR A 284 -13.50 27.89 -5.12
CA TYR A 284 -14.78 28.37 -4.59
C TYR A 284 -14.61 28.94 -3.18
N ALA A 285 -14.02 28.16 -2.25
CA ALA A 285 -13.83 28.59 -0.87
C ALA A 285 -12.95 29.84 -0.76
N ALA A 286 -11.89 29.96 -1.57
CA ALA A 286 -11.04 31.14 -1.62
C ALA A 286 -11.79 32.37 -2.15
N ALA A 287 -12.70 32.20 -3.12
CA ALA A 287 -13.55 33.29 -3.59
C ALA A 287 -14.57 33.75 -2.54
N ASP A 288 -15.16 32.79 -1.83
CA ASP A 288 -16.09 33.05 -0.75
C ASP A 288 -15.42 33.78 0.43
N ALA A 289 -14.21 33.36 0.80
CA ALA A 289 -13.42 33.94 1.88
C ALA A 289 -13.11 35.44 1.67
N ARG A 290 -12.95 35.89 0.41
CA ARG A 290 -12.71 37.31 0.09
C ARG A 290 -13.83 38.25 0.55
N ARG A 291 -15.04 37.74 0.75
CA ARG A 291 -16.17 38.52 1.31
C ARG A 291 -15.90 39.01 2.74
N PHE A 292 -14.98 38.36 3.45
CA PHE A 292 -14.67 38.65 4.86
C PHE A 292 -13.39 39.48 5.04
N THR A 293 -12.70 39.81 3.95
CA THR A 293 -11.48 40.63 3.96
C THR A 293 -11.68 42.00 3.31
N ALA A 294 -12.92 42.32 2.91
CA ALA A 294 -13.32 43.60 2.33
C ALA A 294 -13.86 44.56 3.39
#